data_AF-A0A6I6GXB7-F1
#
_entry.id   AF-A0A6I6GXB7-F1
#
_cell.length_a   1.000
_cell.length_b   1.000
_cell.length_c   1.000
_cell.angle_alpha   90.00
_cell.angle_beta   90.00
_cell.angle_gamma   90.00
#
_symmetry.space_group_name_H-M   'P 1'
#
loop_
_entity.id
_entity.type
_entity.pdbx_description
1 polymer ?
#
loop_
_entity_poly.entity_id
_entity_poly.type
_entity_poly.pdbx_seq_one_letter_code
_entity_poly.pdbx_strand_id
1 'polypeptide(L)'
;MRLLPKHTNNEMRWYLILFLLAALGGAVRKWGTSSGAVSNVILGLQMIVPFLMVYFRSPNCYTPFSQHKILLFYFFYMAFHVIHPLQLTFMHGVFGILVHGGFWLGIFYYFSNRHLFDPRQYMNLFLIIAIIEVILAFVQYQLPPNHFLNKYASDLIEVATVGDRVRVTGTFSFLSGYTAYTMFFGLMIWAMIRMRLPQWMIFTAIPAGLIATFMTGSRSGLVIYFLFVGGILFTEYPAGKIFSLLGRLVIPSMIFLAVILLYKKIPIFEQAELAYNNFMGRVEANQRSGEQTARLLTDYWYLTNGRFKYPITGVGLGGTYQGATQLFGTSRYVQEFGYVETEFSRVLLEGGWLVIFFKLILGLIMAINLSFGGFMRWAVWFVVAFGQPIVYNPHNAAFLLLGIILVDNIIWRQKIERKHQWEQYQIARQEAAETTAADAQPAPIAIGTTS
;
A
#
# COMPACT_ATOMS: atom_id res chain seq x y z
N MET A 1 -30.90 -12.75 -4.00
CA MET A 1 -29.43 -12.71 -4.28
C MET A 1 -28.65 -12.65 -2.97
N ARG A 2 -28.32 -13.79 -2.36
CA ARG A 2 -27.37 -13.92 -1.23
C ARG A 2 -26.29 -14.90 -1.67
N LEU A 3 -25.38 -14.47 -2.54
CA LEU A 3 -24.37 -15.38 -3.10
C LEU A 3 -23.09 -15.50 -2.27
N LEU A 4 -22.97 -14.77 -1.15
CA LEU A 4 -21.92 -14.99 -0.17
C LEU A 4 -22.49 -14.81 1.24
N PRO A 5 -22.23 -15.75 2.17
CA PRO A 5 -22.67 -15.61 3.54
C PRO A 5 -22.11 -14.31 4.15
N LYS A 6 -22.98 -13.55 4.80
CA LYS A 6 -22.70 -12.24 5.42
C LYS A 6 -21.98 -12.39 6.76
N HIS A 7 -21.08 -13.37 6.88
CA HIS A 7 -20.28 -13.56 8.08
C HIS A 7 -19.01 -12.73 7.95
N THR A 8 -18.71 -11.94 8.99
CA THR A 8 -17.39 -11.33 9.17
C THR A 8 -16.40 -12.46 9.43
N ASN A 9 -15.85 -13.01 8.35
CA ASN A 9 -14.86 -14.07 8.41
C ASN A 9 -13.57 -13.54 9.07
N ASN A 10 -12.79 -14.42 9.70
CA ASN A 10 -11.59 -14.05 10.46
C ASN A 10 -10.58 -13.25 9.62
N GLU A 11 -10.54 -13.47 8.30
CA GLU A 11 -9.65 -12.80 7.35
C GLU A 11 -9.91 -11.29 7.31
N MET A 12 -11.19 -10.89 7.34
CA MET A 12 -11.56 -9.48 7.38
C MET A 12 -11.20 -8.82 8.71
N ARG A 13 -11.23 -9.58 9.81
CA ARG A 13 -10.78 -9.08 11.12
C ARG A 13 -9.27 -8.83 11.12
N TRP A 14 -8.47 -9.76 10.60
CA TRP A 14 -7.03 -9.58 10.49
C TRP A 14 -6.64 -8.44 9.55
N TYR A 15 -7.33 -8.31 8.42
CA TYR A 15 -7.18 -7.18 7.50
C TYR A 15 -7.45 -5.84 8.20
N LEU A 16 -8.54 -5.76 8.97
CA LEU A 16 -8.88 -4.58 9.75
C LEU A 16 -7.86 -4.29 10.87
N ILE A 17 -7.42 -5.32 11.61
CA ILE A 17 -6.41 -5.20 12.66
C ILE A 17 -5.10 -4.65 12.07
N LEU A 18 -4.65 -5.17 10.94
CA LEU A 18 -3.44 -4.68 10.26
C LEU A 18 -3.60 -3.19 9.90
N PHE A 19 -4.74 -2.81 9.35
CA PHE A 19 -5.02 -1.41 9.00
C PHE A 19 -5.01 -0.49 10.22
N LEU A 20 -5.71 -0.86 11.29
CA LEU A 20 -5.79 -0.05 12.51
C LEU A 20 -4.45 0.04 13.23
N LEU A 21 -3.67 -1.04 13.31
CA LEU A 21 -2.32 -1.01 13.87
C LEU A 21 -1.39 -0.15 13.02
N ALA A 22 -1.45 -0.28 11.69
CA ALA A 22 -0.61 0.50 10.80
C ALA A 22 -0.93 2.00 10.89
N ALA A 23 -2.22 2.39 10.88
CA ALA A 23 -2.67 3.77 10.94
C ALA A 23 -2.54 4.37 12.35
N LEU A 24 -3.19 3.76 13.35
CA LEU A 24 -3.33 4.35 14.68
C LEU A 24 -2.24 3.92 15.67
N GLY A 25 -1.46 2.89 15.36
CA GLY A 25 -0.38 2.43 16.23
C GLY A 25 0.66 3.52 16.50
N GLY A 26 0.89 4.40 15.53
CA GLY A 26 1.78 5.55 15.72
C GLY A 26 1.25 6.57 16.73
N ALA A 27 -0.08 6.78 16.83
CA ALA A 27 -0.67 7.78 17.71
C ALA A 27 -0.51 7.33 19.16
N VAL A 28 -0.71 6.04 19.42
CA VAL A 28 -0.44 5.43 20.73
C VAL A 28 1.04 5.62 21.09
N ARG A 29 1.95 5.34 20.16
CA ARG A 29 3.41 5.48 20.38
C ARG A 29 3.87 6.93 20.61
N LYS A 30 3.23 7.87 19.93
CA LYS A 30 3.62 9.29 19.90
C LYS A 30 3.00 10.08 21.05
N TRP A 31 1.74 9.79 21.39
CA TRP A 31 0.95 10.56 22.36
C TRP A 31 0.52 9.76 23.58
N GLY A 32 0.35 8.44 23.45
CA GLY A 32 -0.20 7.59 24.51
C GLY A 32 0.84 6.97 25.46
N THR A 33 2.12 6.90 25.07
CA THR A 33 3.17 6.29 25.89
C THR A 33 4.50 7.03 25.77
N SER A 34 5.23 7.14 26.89
CA SER A 34 6.63 7.57 26.94
C SER A 34 7.61 6.40 26.95
N SER A 35 7.12 5.16 27.04
CA SER A 35 7.95 3.95 27.16
C SER A 35 8.33 3.39 25.79
N GLY A 36 9.63 3.28 25.54
CA GLY A 36 10.18 2.62 24.35
C GLY A 36 9.72 1.16 24.19
N ALA A 37 9.43 0.46 25.30
CA ALA A 37 8.98 -0.93 25.28
C ALA A 37 7.60 -1.07 24.62
N VAL A 38 6.61 -0.26 25.03
CA VAL A 38 5.26 -0.26 24.42
C VAL A 38 5.35 0.08 22.93
N SER A 39 6.24 1.02 22.58
CA SER A 39 6.49 1.38 21.19
C SER A 39 7.00 0.21 20.35
N ASN A 40 7.95 -0.55 20.87
CA ASN A 40 8.49 -1.71 20.19
C ASN A 40 7.48 -2.87 20.10
N VAL A 41 6.62 -3.04 21.11
CA VAL A 41 5.54 -4.04 21.08
C VAL A 41 4.53 -3.72 19.98
N ILE A 42 4.06 -2.48 19.86
CA ILE A 42 3.10 -2.10 18.81
C ILE A 42 3.70 -2.33 17.42
N LEU A 43 4.97 -1.98 17.23
CA LEU A 43 5.67 -2.22 15.97
C LEU A 43 5.82 -3.72 15.68
N GLY A 44 6.19 -4.52 16.67
CA GLY A 44 6.27 -5.98 16.55
C GLY A 44 4.92 -6.62 16.23
N LEU A 45 3.83 -6.13 16.84
CA LEU A 45 2.46 -6.58 16.55
C LEU A 45 2.09 -6.30 15.09
N GLN A 46 2.41 -5.12 14.56
CA GLN A 46 2.17 -4.82 13.15
C GLN A 46 2.89 -5.82 12.21
N MET A 47 4.10 -6.23 12.57
CA MET A 47 4.92 -7.13 11.75
C MET A 47 4.50 -8.60 11.86
N ILE A 48 3.93 -9.02 12.99
CA ILE A 48 3.48 -10.42 13.18
C ILE A 48 2.09 -10.68 12.59
N VAL A 49 1.25 -9.66 12.42
CA VAL A 49 -0.15 -9.83 11.96
C VAL A 49 -0.27 -10.61 10.64
N PRO A 50 0.54 -10.40 9.59
CA PRO A 50 0.46 -11.23 8.38
C PRO A 50 0.70 -12.72 8.64
N PHE A 51 1.52 -13.06 9.64
CA PHE A 51 1.77 -14.44 10.05
C PHE A 51 0.60 -15.00 10.88
N LEU A 52 0.07 -14.20 11.80
CA LEU A 52 -1.12 -14.57 12.58
C LEU A 52 -2.34 -14.80 11.69
N MET A 53 -2.49 -14.02 10.62
CA MET A 53 -3.54 -14.21 9.62
C MET A 53 -3.49 -15.59 8.96
N VAL A 54 -2.30 -16.12 8.69
CA VAL A 54 -2.13 -17.47 8.11
C VAL A 54 -2.29 -18.57 9.16
N TYR A 55 -1.83 -18.33 10.39
CA TYR A 55 -1.91 -19.29 11.48
C TYR A 55 -3.35 -19.47 11.99
N PHE A 56 -4.07 -18.37 12.24
CA PHE A 56 -5.46 -18.35 12.70
C PHE A 56 -6.47 -18.24 11.55
N ARG A 57 -6.17 -18.87 10.42
CA ARG A 57 -7.02 -18.89 9.22
C ARG A 57 -8.31 -19.66 9.44
N SER A 58 -9.37 -19.33 8.70
CA SER A 58 -10.63 -20.08 8.73
C SER A 58 -10.44 -21.52 8.20
N PRO A 59 -11.25 -22.51 8.62
CA PRO A 59 -11.11 -23.91 8.21
C PRO A 59 -11.13 -24.14 6.70
N ASN A 60 -11.87 -23.31 5.96
CA ASN A 60 -12.02 -23.41 4.50
C ASN A 60 -10.89 -22.70 3.71
N CYS A 61 -9.79 -22.33 4.36
CA CYS A 61 -8.70 -21.59 3.72
C CYS A 61 -7.67 -22.50 3.07
N TYR A 62 -7.17 -22.08 1.92
CA TYR A 62 -6.00 -22.64 1.30
C TYR A 62 -4.72 -22.05 1.91
N THR A 63 -3.72 -22.90 2.09
CA THR A 63 -2.39 -22.45 2.51
C THR A 63 -1.64 -21.84 1.31
N PRO A 64 -1.02 -20.66 1.44
CA PRO A 64 -0.30 -20.04 0.32
C PRO A 64 0.89 -20.89 -0.15
N PHE A 65 1.44 -21.72 0.74
CA PHE A 65 2.55 -22.61 0.45
C PHE A 65 2.19 -23.77 -0.50
N SER A 66 0.92 -24.20 -0.55
CA SER A 66 0.49 -25.28 -1.46
C SER A 66 0.27 -24.77 -2.88
N GLN A 67 -0.26 -23.55 -3.01
CA GLN A 67 -0.51 -22.93 -4.32
C GLN A 67 0.74 -22.25 -4.89
N HIS A 68 1.60 -21.70 -4.05
CA HIS A 68 2.77 -20.93 -4.46
C HIS A 68 4.05 -21.53 -3.86
N LYS A 69 4.53 -22.63 -4.43
CA LYS A 69 5.73 -23.36 -3.95
C LYS A 69 6.98 -22.47 -3.81
N ILE A 70 7.09 -21.40 -4.60
CA ILE A 70 8.18 -20.43 -4.48
C ILE A 70 8.27 -19.79 -3.09
N LEU A 71 7.14 -19.62 -2.39
CA LEU A 71 7.14 -19.13 -1.01
C LEU A 71 7.79 -20.11 -0.05
N LEU A 72 7.61 -21.42 -0.27
CA LEU A 72 8.27 -22.43 0.56
C LEU A 72 9.79 -22.28 0.45
N PHE A 73 10.32 -22.18 -0.77
CA PHE A 73 11.75 -21.96 -1.00
C PHE A 73 12.24 -20.64 -0.41
N TYR A 74 11.46 -19.56 -0.55
CA TYR A 74 11.79 -18.26 0.03
C TYR A 74 11.86 -18.30 1.56
N PHE A 75 10.84 -18.85 2.23
CA PHE A 75 10.82 -18.95 3.69
C PHE A 75 11.82 -19.98 4.23
N PHE A 76 12.07 -21.06 3.49
CA PHE A 76 13.13 -22.01 3.83
C PHE A 76 14.51 -21.34 3.79
N TYR A 77 14.78 -20.53 2.76
CA TYR A 77 16.01 -19.75 2.70
C TYR A 77 16.12 -18.74 3.85
N MET A 78 15.03 -18.01 4.16
CA MET A 78 15.05 -17.09 5.30
C MET A 78 15.20 -17.81 6.65
N ALA A 79 14.73 -19.06 6.78
CA ALA A 79 14.90 -19.84 8.00
C ALA A 79 16.38 -20.15 8.30
N PHE A 80 17.20 -20.41 7.26
CA PHE A 80 18.65 -20.54 7.44
C PHE A 80 19.30 -19.25 7.96
N HIS A 81 18.73 -18.11 7.61
CA HIS A 81 19.21 -16.82 8.09
C HIS A 81 18.98 -16.58 9.58
N VAL A 82 18.06 -17.33 10.23
CA VAL A 82 17.83 -17.25 11.69
C VAL A 82 19.06 -17.64 12.50
N ILE A 83 19.90 -18.52 11.96
CA ILE A 83 21.14 -18.99 12.59
C ILE A 83 22.37 -18.59 11.79
N HIS A 84 22.28 -17.56 10.95
CA HIS A 84 23.39 -17.09 10.13
C HIS A 84 24.58 -16.67 11.00
N PRO A 85 25.79 -17.19 10.78
CA PRO A 85 26.93 -16.93 11.67
C PRO A 85 27.46 -15.49 11.63
N LEU A 86 27.10 -14.72 10.60
CA LEU A 86 27.52 -13.32 10.44
C LEU A 86 26.56 -12.31 11.12
N GLN A 87 25.41 -12.78 11.60
CA GLN A 87 24.50 -11.92 12.36
C GLN A 87 24.95 -11.84 13.82
N LEU A 88 24.52 -10.80 14.54
CA LEU A 88 24.92 -10.63 15.95
C LEU A 88 24.15 -11.57 16.89
N THR A 89 22.85 -11.76 16.66
CA THR A 89 21.98 -12.62 17.51
C THR A 89 20.93 -13.33 16.67
N PHE A 90 20.41 -14.48 17.14
CA PHE A 90 19.31 -15.18 16.46
C PHE A 90 18.05 -14.31 16.32
N MET A 91 17.86 -13.34 17.22
CA MET A 91 16.74 -12.40 17.16
C MET A 91 16.79 -11.51 15.92
N HIS A 92 17.99 -11.17 15.41
CA HIS A 92 18.11 -10.44 14.14
C HIS A 92 17.44 -11.22 13.01
N GLY A 93 17.76 -12.50 12.84
CA GLY A 93 17.15 -13.33 11.82
C GLY A 93 15.65 -13.55 12.02
N VAL A 94 15.16 -13.65 13.25
CA VAL A 94 13.69 -13.70 13.53
C VAL A 94 13.01 -12.41 13.07
N PHE A 95 13.53 -11.24 13.46
CA PHE A 95 13.01 -9.95 12.97
C PHE A 95 13.15 -9.84 11.46
N GLY A 96 14.26 -10.32 10.91
CA GLY A 96 14.52 -10.43 9.48
C GLY A 96 13.41 -11.18 8.75
N ILE A 97 12.97 -12.33 9.25
CA ILE A 97 11.82 -13.07 8.69
C ILE A 97 10.54 -12.23 8.75
N LEU A 98 10.26 -11.55 9.86
CA LEU A 98 9.05 -10.73 10.00
C LEU A 98 9.03 -9.58 8.98
N VAL A 99 10.15 -8.85 8.89
CA VAL A 99 10.39 -7.72 7.98
C VAL A 99 10.32 -8.18 6.51
N HIS A 100 11.05 -9.25 6.16
CA HIS A 100 11.18 -9.71 4.78
C HIS A 100 10.03 -10.60 4.31
N GLY A 101 9.33 -11.25 5.23
CA GLY A 101 8.29 -12.24 4.93
C GLY A 101 6.87 -11.71 5.03
N GLY A 102 6.61 -10.72 5.89
CA GLY A 102 5.25 -10.29 6.24
C GLY A 102 4.39 -9.90 5.03
N PHE A 103 4.89 -9.02 4.14
CA PHE A 103 4.16 -8.62 2.93
C PHE A 103 3.87 -9.81 2.02
N TRP A 104 4.89 -10.62 1.70
CA TRP A 104 4.76 -11.72 0.76
C TRP A 104 3.79 -12.78 1.28
N LEU A 105 3.90 -13.13 2.55
CA LEU A 105 2.97 -14.06 3.17
C LEU A 105 1.53 -13.52 3.11
N GLY A 106 1.34 -12.23 3.44
CA GLY A 106 0.04 -11.58 3.40
C GLY A 106 -0.59 -11.56 2.01
N ILE A 107 0.13 -11.13 0.98
CA ILE A 107 -0.43 -10.97 -0.37
C ILE A 107 -0.76 -12.31 -1.03
N PHE A 108 0.09 -13.33 -0.85
CA PHE A 108 -0.17 -14.65 -1.41
C PHE A 108 -1.21 -15.43 -0.62
N TYR A 109 -1.32 -15.22 0.70
CA TYR A 109 -2.46 -15.70 1.45
C TYR A 109 -3.77 -15.12 0.92
N TYR A 110 -3.77 -13.81 0.63
CA TYR A 110 -4.91 -13.16 -0.01
C TYR A 110 -5.23 -13.76 -1.38
N PHE A 111 -4.26 -13.96 -2.28
CA PHE A 111 -4.53 -14.56 -3.59
C PHE A 111 -5.11 -15.96 -3.47
N SER A 112 -4.60 -16.77 -2.55
CA SER A 112 -5.10 -18.13 -2.30
C SER A 112 -6.53 -18.15 -1.78
N ASN A 113 -6.96 -17.06 -1.13
CA ASN A 113 -8.22 -16.98 -0.38
C ASN A 113 -9.06 -15.75 -0.76
N ARG A 114 -8.93 -15.26 -1.99
CA ARG A 114 -9.48 -13.97 -2.43
C ARG A 114 -10.98 -13.81 -2.15
N HIS A 115 -11.73 -14.90 -2.24
CA HIS A 115 -13.16 -14.97 -2.01
C HIS A 115 -13.59 -14.66 -0.56
N LEU A 116 -12.69 -14.87 0.42
CA LEU A 116 -12.93 -14.60 1.84
C LEU A 116 -12.78 -13.12 2.21
N PHE A 117 -12.12 -12.33 1.36
CA PHE A 117 -11.93 -10.91 1.59
C PHE A 117 -13.06 -10.11 0.94
N ASP A 118 -13.75 -9.26 1.69
CA ASP A 118 -14.72 -8.27 1.19
C ASP A 118 -14.45 -6.88 1.82
N PRO A 119 -13.38 -6.19 1.39
CA PRO A 119 -12.96 -4.91 1.97
C PRO A 119 -13.95 -3.77 1.71
N ARG A 120 -14.96 -3.96 0.85
CA ARG A 120 -16.07 -3.01 0.64
C ARG A 120 -16.80 -2.70 1.95
N GLN A 121 -16.87 -3.67 2.86
CA GLN A 121 -17.54 -3.53 4.16
C GLN A 121 -16.88 -2.49 5.07
N TYR A 122 -15.59 -2.19 4.84
CA TYR A 122 -14.81 -1.24 5.64
C TYR A 122 -14.50 0.07 4.91
N MET A 123 -15.03 0.27 3.70
CA MET A 123 -14.77 1.49 2.92
C MET A 123 -15.12 2.77 3.70
N ASN A 124 -16.25 2.78 4.41
CA ASN A 124 -16.65 3.93 5.24
C ASN A 124 -15.64 4.22 6.35
N LEU A 125 -15.10 3.18 6.99
CA LEU A 125 -14.07 3.33 8.02
C LEU A 125 -12.77 3.89 7.43
N PHE A 126 -12.35 3.41 6.25
CA PHE A 126 -11.17 3.92 5.57
C PHE A 126 -11.33 5.39 5.19
N LEU A 127 -12.52 5.79 4.74
CA LEU A 127 -12.84 7.19 4.44
C LEU A 127 -12.82 8.06 5.69
N ILE A 128 -13.39 7.59 6.81
CA ILE A 128 -13.36 8.34 8.09
C ILE A 128 -11.92 8.55 8.54
N ILE A 129 -11.10 7.50 8.54
CA ILE A 129 -9.69 7.61 8.93
C ILE A 129 -8.92 8.50 7.96
N ALA A 130 -9.21 8.45 6.66
CA ALA A 130 -8.59 9.36 5.71
C ALA A 130 -8.95 10.83 5.93
N ILE A 131 -10.20 11.12 6.25
CA ILE A 131 -10.62 12.48 6.61
C ILE A 131 -9.87 12.94 7.88
N ILE A 132 -9.78 12.08 8.90
CA ILE A 132 -9.05 12.39 10.14
C ILE A 132 -7.57 12.65 9.85
N GLU A 133 -6.90 11.78 9.09
CA GLU A 133 -5.48 11.92 8.74
C GLU A 133 -5.20 13.19 7.92
N VAL A 134 -6.08 13.55 6.99
CA VAL A 134 -5.94 14.78 6.21
C VAL A 134 -6.13 15.99 7.11
N ILE A 135 -7.18 16.03 7.94
CA ILE A 135 -7.42 17.15 8.87
C ILE A 135 -6.23 17.30 9.82
N LEU A 136 -5.76 16.20 10.39
CA LEU A 136 -4.62 16.18 11.29
C LEU A 136 -3.35 16.69 10.61
N ALA A 137 -3.14 16.37 9.32
CA ALA A 137 -2.04 16.90 8.55
C ALA A 137 -2.07 18.42 8.43
N PHE A 138 -3.24 18.98 8.06
CA PHE A 138 -3.42 20.42 7.99
C PHE A 138 -3.18 21.12 9.33
N VAL A 139 -3.62 20.50 10.44
CA VAL A 139 -3.41 21.02 11.79
C VAL A 139 -1.94 20.95 12.18
N GLN A 140 -1.28 19.81 12.02
CA GLN A 140 0.14 19.62 12.34
C GLN A 140 1.05 20.59 11.58
N TYR A 141 0.77 20.80 10.29
CA TYR A 141 1.57 21.69 9.45
C TYR A 141 1.54 23.15 9.92
N GLN A 142 0.44 23.57 10.55
CA GLN A 142 0.28 24.94 11.07
C GLN A 142 0.94 25.16 12.44
N LEU A 143 1.14 24.08 13.20
CA LEU A 143 1.61 24.14 14.57
C LEU A 143 3.14 24.22 14.63
N PRO A 144 3.70 24.80 15.72
CA PRO A 144 5.14 24.88 15.88
C PRO A 144 5.77 23.49 16.10
N PRO A 145 7.09 23.33 15.86
CA PRO A 145 7.80 22.06 16.04
C PRO A 145 7.71 21.46 17.44
N ASN A 146 7.66 22.31 18.47
CA ASN A 146 7.57 21.91 19.86
C ASN A 146 6.15 21.50 20.30
N HIS A 147 5.14 21.64 19.44
CA HIS A 147 3.77 21.27 19.79
C HIS A 147 3.63 19.75 19.96
N PHE A 148 2.84 19.28 20.93
CA PHE A 148 2.70 17.84 21.21
C PHE A 148 2.21 17.02 20.00
N LEU A 149 1.37 17.62 19.14
CA LEU A 149 0.93 17.00 17.88
C LEU A 149 2.08 16.80 16.88
N ASN A 150 3.16 17.58 16.95
CA ASN A 150 4.34 17.48 16.09
C ASN A 150 5.48 16.68 16.72
N LYS A 151 5.27 16.10 17.91
CA LYS A 151 6.24 15.22 18.57
C LYS A 151 6.63 14.05 17.67
N TYR A 152 7.92 13.76 17.56
CA TYR A 152 8.41 12.53 16.93
C TYR A 152 8.69 11.48 18.02
N ALA A 153 8.70 10.20 17.67
CA ALA A 153 9.11 9.16 18.62
C ALA A 153 10.62 9.26 18.99
N SER A 154 11.39 9.98 18.19
CA SER A 154 12.80 10.33 18.42
C SER A 154 12.93 11.86 18.43
N ASP A 155 13.57 12.45 19.44
CA ASP A 155 13.68 13.91 19.68
C ASP A 155 14.54 14.69 18.63
N LEU A 156 14.62 14.23 17.38
CA LEU A 156 15.42 14.83 16.31
C LEU A 156 14.64 15.94 15.59
N ILE A 157 14.69 17.15 16.13
CA ILE A 157 14.00 18.35 15.62
C ILE A 157 14.52 18.76 14.22
N GLU A 158 15.81 18.57 13.90
CA GLU A 158 16.42 19.05 12.65
C GLU A 158 15.98 18.29 11.39
N VAL A 159 15.60 17.02 11.49
CA VAL A 159 15.15 16.20 10.35
C VAL A 159 13.68 16.45 10.02
N ALA A 160 12.96 17.10 10.94
CA ALA A 160 11.52 17.25 10.95
C ALA A 160 11.01 18.53 10.30
N THR A 161 11.86 19.51 9.98
CA THR A 161 11.45 20.80 9.42
C THR A 161 11.81 20.92 7.94
N VAL A 162 11.00 21.69 7.19
CA VAL A 162 11.31 22.16 5.83
C VAL A 162 10.92 23.62 5.78
N GLY A 163 11.93 24.50 5.63
CA GLY A 163 11.76 25.93 5.91
C GLY A 163 11.35 26.12 7.37
N ASP A 164 10.36 26.98 7.61
CA ASP A 164 9.85 27.29 8.95
C ASP A 164 8.72 26.35 9.43
N ARG A 165 8.41 25.29 8.66
CA ARG A 165 7.27 24.40 8.93
C ARG A 165 7.72 22.96 9.22
N VAL A 166 6.92 22.27 10.02
CA VAL A 166 7.12 20.88 10.38
C VAL A 166 6.55 19.98 9.29
N ARG A 167 7.32 18.99 8.86
CA ARG A 167 6.84 17.93 7.99
C ARG A 167 5.82 17.08 8.73
N VAL A 168 4.68 16.84 8.09
CA VAL A 168 3.55 16.15 8.71
C VAL A 168 3.81 14.66 8.85
N THR A 169 3.48 14.11 10.02
CA THR A 169 3.48 12.66 10.26
C THR A 169 2.11 12.08 10.52
N GLY A 170 1.03 12.87 10.55
CA GLY A 170 -0.31 12.38 10.90
C GLY A 170 -0.32 11.68 12.25
N THR A 171 -1.04 10.56 12.34
CA THR A 171 -0.98 9.65 13.50
C THR A 171 0.30 8.81 13.53
N PHE A 172 1.19 8.89 12.55
CA PHE A 172 2.37 8.04 12.47
C PHE A 172 3.53 8.58 13.33
N SER A 173 4.33 7.67 13.88
CA SER A 173 5.52 8.01 14.68
C SER A 173 6.67 8.57 13.84
N PHE A 174 6.65 8.32 12.53
CA PHE A 174 7.69 8.72 11.58
C PHE A 174 7.08 9.16 10.24
N LEU A 175 7.79 10.02 9.53
CA LEU A 175 7.42 10.53 8.19
C LEU A 175 7.18 9.42 7.16
N SER A 176 7.95 8.34 7.26
CA SER A 176 7.85 7.19 6.37
C SER A 176 6.52 6.46 6.53
N GLY A 177 5.89 6.50 7.71
CA GLY A 177 4.56 5.94 7.96
C GLY A 177 3.46 6.74 7.27
N TYR A 178 3.48 8.07 7.40
CA TYR A 178 2.50 8.93 6.72
C TYR A 178 2.69 8.91 5.19
N THR A 179 3.94 8.84 4.71
CA THR A 179 4.23 8.61 3.29
C THR A 179 3.69 7.26 2.81
N ALA A 180 3.79 6.21 3.63
CA ALA A 180 3.19 4.91 3.32
C ALA A 180 1.66 5.00 3.20
N TYR A 181 1.05 5.76 4.11
CA TYR A 181 -0.38 6.00 4.11
C TYR A 181 -0.87 6.71 2.83
N THR A 182 -0.13 7.69 2.31
CA THR A 182 -0.53 8.37 1.06
C THR A 182 -0.52 7.42 -0.15
N MET A 183 0.33 6.38 -0.15
CA MET A 183 0.29 5.32 -1.17
C MET A 183 -0.99 4.48 -1.08
N PHE A 184 -1.39 4.08 0.13
CA PHE A 184 -2.69 3.44 0.36
C PHE A 184 -3.84 4.35 -0.07
N PHE A 185 -3.78 5.64 0.27
CA PHE A 185 -4.79 6.63 -0.08
C PHE A 185 -4.96 6.76 -1.61
N GLY A 186 -3.87 6.74 -2.38
CA GLY A 186 -3.91 6.68 -3.85
C GLY A 186 -4.63 5.43 -4.39
N LEU A 187 -4.34 4.25 -3.83
CA LEU A 187 -5.04 3.00 -4.20
C LEU A 187 -6.50 3.00 -3.71
N MET A 188 -6.79 3.62 -2.58
CA MET A 188 -8.16 3.79 -2.07
C MET A 188 -8.99 4.68 -3.02
N ILE A 189 -8.42 5.76 -3.57
CA ILE A 189 -9.09 6.56 -4.61
C ILE A 189 -9.47 5.70 -5.81
N TRP A 190 -8.61 4.77 -6.25
CA TRP A 190 -8.96 3.82 -7.30
C TRP A 190 -10.16 2.95 -6.90
N ALA A 191 -10.14 2.42 -5.69
CA ALA A 191 -11.24 1.63 -5.16
C ALA A 191 -12.55 2.43 -5.13
N MET A 192 -12.52 3.71 -4.74
CA MET A 192 -13.67 4.61 -4.78
C MET A 192 -14.24 4.79 -6.20
N ILE A 193 -13.36 4.98 -7.20
CA ILE A 193 -13.74 5.06 -8.62
C ILE A 193 -14.41 3.75 -9.07
N ARG A 194 -13.79 2.61 -8.79
CA ARG A 194 -14.33 1.28 -9.14
C ARG A 194 -15.67 1.02 -8.47
N MET A 195 -15.85 1.43 -7.21
CA MET A 195 -17.10 1.32 -6.46
C MET A 195 -18.16 2.33 -6.90
N ARG A 196 -17.84 3.25 -7.83
CA ARG A 196 -18.73 4.31 -8.31
C ARG A 196 -19.24 5.19 -7.16
N LEU A 197 -18.38 5.50 -6.20
CA LEU A 197 -18.71 6.48 -5.17
C LEU A 197 -19.00 7.86 -5.81
N PRO A 198 -19.74 8.74 -5.11
CA PRO A 198 -20.04 10.08 -5.61
C PRO A 198 -18.79 10.80 -6.09
N GLN A 199 -18.86 11.36 -7.30
CA GLN A 199 -17.70 11.96 -7.97
C GLN A 199 -17.06 13.10 -7.15
N TRP A 200 -17.88 13.87 -6.42
CA TRP A 200 -17.37 14.92 -5.54
C TRP A 200 -16.42 14.37 -4.46
N MET A 201 -16.65 13.16 -3.92
CA MET A 201 -15.74 12.56 -2.93
C MET A 201 -14.40 12.21 -3.54
N ILE A 202 -14.41 11.62 -4.75
CA ILE A 202 -13.19 11.26 -5.49
C ILE A 202 -12.40 12.52 -5.83
N PHE A 203 -13.09 13.54 -6.31
CA PHE A 203 -12.49 14.82 -6.71
C PHE A 203 -11.98 15.65 -5.55
N THR A 204 -12.53 15.51 -4.35
CA THR A 204 -11.94 16.10 -3.14
C THR A 204 -10.77 15.27 -2.62
N ALA A 205 -10.84 13.93 -2.73
CA ALA A 205 -9.78 13.05 -2.25
C ALA A 205 -8.46 13.21 -3.03
N ILE A 206 -8.49 13.35 -4.36
CA ILE A 206 -7.29 13.53 -5.18
C ILE A 206 -6.41 14.72 -4.74
N PRO A 207 -6.92 15.97 -4.69
CA PRO A 207 -6.14 17.12 -4.25
C PRO A 207 -5.81 17.04 -2.75
N ALA A 208 -6.69 16.52 -1.90
CA ALA A 208 -6.39 16.32 -0.48
C ALA A 208 -5.16 15.41 -0.28
N GLY A 209 -5.08 14.31 -1.02
CA GLY A 209 -3.93 13.39 -0.96
C GLY A 209 -2.67 13.99 -1.56
N LEU A 210 -2.78 14.81 -2.60
CA LEU A 210 -1.66 15.53 -3.19
C LEU A 210 -1.08 16.56 -2.21
N ILE A 211 -1.93 17.37 -1.59
CA ILE A 211 -1.53 18.37 -0.59
C ILE A 211 -0.91 17.68 0.63
N ALA A 212 -1.56 16.62 1.14
CA ALA A 212 -1.00 15.80 2.22
C ALA A 212 0.39 15.26 1.86
N THR A 213 0.58 14.82 0.60
CA THR A 213 1.87 14.35 0.11
C THR A 213 2.92 15.45 0.08
N PHE A 214 2.59 16.67 -0.35
CA PHE A 214 3.48 17.83 -0.27
C PHE A 214 3.86 18.18 1.17
N MET A 215 2.90 18.15 2.10
CA MET A 215 3.13 18.42 3.52
C MET A 215 4.07 17.39 4.19
N THR A 216 4.19 16.18 3.63
CA THR A 216 5.20 15.19 4.07
C THR A 216 6.62 15.58 3.67
N GLY A 217 6.78 16.45 2.67
CA GLY A 217 8.05 16.74 2.01
C GLY A 217 8.67 15.56 1.25
N SER A 218 8.00 14.41 1.14
CA SER A 218 8.57 13.16 0.60
C SER A 218 8.56 13.13 -0.93
N ARG A 219 9.76 13.13 -1.55
CA ARG A 219 9.93 13.03 -3.00
C ARG A 219 9.43 11.71 -3.57
N SER A 220 9.84 10.59 -2.95
CA SER A 220 9.39 9.25 -3.37
C SER A 220 7.89 9.06 -3.16
N GLY A 221 7.35 9.62 -2.07
CA GLY A 221 5.90 9.67 -1.83
C GLY A 221 5.15 10.37 -2.96
N LEU A 222 5.63 11.55 -3.38
CA LEU A 222 5.03 12.32 -4.48
C LEU A 222 5.08 11.58 -5.81
N VAL A 223 6.24 11.02 -6.17
CA VAL A 223 6.40 10.24 -7.42
C VAL A 223 5.47 9.03 -7.43
N ILE A 224 5.38 8.28 -6.33
CA ILE A 224 4.48 7.12 -6.26
C ILE A 224 3.02 7.54 -6.29
N TYR A 225 2.66 8.63 -5.59
CA TYR A 225 1.30 9.16 -5.62
C TYR A 225 0.89 9.57 -7.05
N PHE A 226 1.74 10.28 -7.78
CA PHE A 226 1.50 10.60 -9.18
C PHE A 226 1.46 9.36 -10.08
N LEU A 227 2.34 8.39 -9.86
CA LEU A 227 2.34 7.14 -10.61
C LEU A 227 1.01 6.39 -10.44
N PHE A 228 0.51 6.27 -9.21
CA PHE A 228 -0.77 5.63 -8.94
C PHE A 228 -1.94 6.47 -9.44
N VAL A 229 -2.11 7.72 -8.99
CA VAL A 229 -3.26 8.55 -9.37
C VAL A 229 -3.26 8.85 -10.88
N GLY A 230 -2.11 9.20 -11.46
CA GLY A 230 -1.97 9.40 -12.90
C GLY A 230 -2.24 8.13 -13.70
N GLY A 231 -1.72 6.99 -13.24
CA GLY A 231 -2.01 5.69 -13.85
C GLY A 231 -3.48 5.29 -13.75
N ILE A 232 -4.14 5.57 -12.63
CA ILE A 232 -5.58 5.35 -12.44
C ILE A 232 -6.38 6.22 -13.40
N LEU A 233 -6.06 7.50 -13.50
CA LEU A 233 -6.73 8.41 -14.42
C LEU A 233 -6.54 7.97 -15.87
N PHE A 234 -5.33 7.56 -16.24
CA PHE A 234 -5.03 7.03 -17.58
C PHE A 234 -5.78 5.73 -17.90
N THR A 235 -5.95 4.84 -16.92
CA THR A 235 -6.61 3.54 -17.11
C THR A 235 -8.14 3.61 -17.05
N GLU A 236 -8.71 4.43 -16.17
CA GLU A 236 -10.17 4.54 -16.00
C GLU A 236 -10.80 5.59 -16.93
N TYR A 237 -10.04 6.62 -17.34
CA TYR A 237 -10.52 7.69 -18.22
C TYR A 237 -9.65 7.77 -19.49
N PRO A 238 -10.11 7.23 -20.64
CA PRO A 238 -9.35 7.35 -21.88
C PRO A 238 -9.13 8.83 -22.25
N ALA A 239 -7.96 9.15 -22.82
CA ALA A 239 -7.45 10.52 -23.02
C ALA A 239 -8.47 11.51 -23.60
N GLY A 240 -9.32 11.08 -24.55
CA GLY A 240 -10.36 11.91 -25.15
C GLY A 240 -11.49 12.35 -24.20
N LYS A 241 -11.67 11.67 -23.06
CA LYS A 241 -12.69 12.01 -22.05
C LYS A 241 -12.11 12.72 -20.82
N ILE A 242 -10.78 12.74 -20.64
CA ILE A 242 -10.12 13.43 -19.52
C ILE A 242 -10.44 14.93 -19.55
N PHE A 243 -10.41 15.57 -20.72
CA PHE A 243 -10.78 16.99 -20.84
C PHE A 243 -12.26 17.26 -20.51
N SER A 244 -13.17 16.34 -20.84
CA SER A 244 -14.57 16.45 -20.43
C SER A 244 -14.76 16.25 -18.92
N LEU A 245 -13.94 15.42 -18.30
CA LEU A 245 -13.90 15.22 -16.85
C LEU A 245 -13.37 16.48 -16.16
N LEU A 246 -12.26 17.05 -16.66
CA LEU A 246 -11.70 18.33 -16.22
C LEU A 246 -12.70 19.49 -16.36
N GLY A 247 -13.48 19.53 -17.44
CA GLY A 247 -14.56 20.51 -17.62
C GLY A 247 -15.69 20.35 -16.59
N ARG A 248 -16.11 19.11 -16.30
CA ARG A 248 -17.11 18.80 -15.26
C ARG A 248 -16.58 19.03 -13.83
N LEU A 249 -15.26 19.07 -13.68
CA LEU A 249 -14.53 19.31 -12.44
C LEU A 249 -14.47 20.79 -12.06
N VAL A 250 -14.47 21.70 -13.05
CA VAL A 250 -14.37 23.14 -12.79
C VAL A 250 -15.45 23.60 -11.81
N ILE A 251 -16.70 23.19 -12.00
CA ILE A 251 -17.82 23.72 -11.19
C ILE A 251 -17.76 23.22 -9.73
N PRO A 252 -17.65 21.91 -9.42
CA PRO A 252 -17.51 21.45 -8.04
C PRO A 252 -16.22 21.93 -7.37
N SER A 253 -15.11 21.99 -8.12
CA SER A 253 -13.86 22.53 -7.60
C SER A 253 -13.98 24.02 -7.30
N MET A 254 -14.64 24.81 -8.14
CA MET A 254 -14.92 26.22 -7.87
C MET A 254 -15.89 26.41 -6.70
N ILE A 255 -16.90 25.56 -6.52
CA ILE A 255 -17.80 25.61 -5.35
C ILE A 255 -17.02 25.28 -4.07
N PHE A 256 -16.19 24.24 -4.10
CA PHE A 256 -15.31 23.88 -2.98
C PHE A 256 -14.32 25.01 -2.67
N LEU A 257 -13.69 25.59 -3.71
CA LEU A 257 -12.82 26.77 -3.61
C LEU A 257 -13.57 27.94 -2.99
N ALA A 258 -14.78 28.24 -3.47
CA ALA A 258 -15.61 29.34 -3.02
C ALA A 258 -16.05 29.17 -1.56
N VAL A 259 -16.42 27.96 -1.13
CA VAL A 259 -16.75 27.65 0.26
C VAL A 259 -15.55 27.85 1.18
N ILE A 260 -14.35 27.43 0.74
CA ILE A 260 -13.10 27.64 1.46
C ILE A 260 -12.74 29.14 1.53
N LEU A 261 -12.87 29.87 0.42
CA LEU A 261 -12.56 31.30 0.32
C LEU A 261 -13.56 32.19 1.06
N LEU A 262 -14.84 31.79 1.12
CA LEU A 262 -15.88 32.46 1.92
C LEU A 262 -15.64 32.26 3.43
N TYR A 263 -15.13 31.09 3.81
CA TYR A 263 -14.60 30.84 5.15
C TYR A 263 -13.17 31.41 5.29
N LYS A 264 -13.02 32.73 5.15
CA LYS A 264 -11.78 33.55 5.30
C LYS A 264 -10.91 33.28 6.55
N LYS A 265 -11.29 32.34 7.42
CA LYS A 265 -10.55 31.87 8.58
C LYS A 265 -9.72 30.61 8.35
N ILE A 266 -9.88 29.89 7.24
CA ILE A 266 -9.10 28.67 6.97
C ILE A 266 -8.14 28.93 5.79
N PRO A 267 -6.83 29.16 6.03
CA PRO A 267 -5.86 29.52 5.00
C PRO A 267 -5.45 28.30 4.13
N ILE A 268 -6.38 27.48 3.66
CA ILE A 268 -6.08 26.21 2.96
C ILE A 268 -5.22 26.45 1.71
N PHE A 269 -5.51 27.47 0.91
CA PHE A 269 -4.74 27.80 -0.30
C PHE A 269 -3.34 28.27 0.02
N GLU A 270 -3.21 29.16 1.01
CA GLU A 270 -1.91 29.61 1.50
C GLU A 270 -1.10 28.43 2.07
N GLN A 271 -1.72 27.51 2.81
CA GLN A 271 -1.05 26.32 3.31
C GLN A 271 -0.62 25.37 2.18
N ALA A 272 -1.45 25.20 1.15
CA ALA A 272 -1.11 24.37 0.00
C ALA A 272 0.04 24.98 -0.83
N GLU A 273 0.01 26.30 -1.05
CA GLU A 273 1.08 27.04 -1.71
C GLU A 273 2.37 26.98 -0.90
N LEU A 274 2.31 27.21 0.42
CA LEU A 274 3.45 27.07 1.33
C LEU A 274 4.00 25.65 1.31
N ALA A 275 3.15 24.62 1.33
CA ALA A 275 3.59 23.22 1.24
C ALA A 275 4.30 22.92 -0.09
N TYR A 276 3.78 23.45 -1.20
CA TYR A 276 4.43 23.35 -2.50
C TYR A 276 5.78 24.08 -2.52
N ASN A 277 5.83 25.34 -2.08
CA ASN A 277 7.05 26.15 -2.06
C ASN A 277 8.13 25.54 -1.17
N ASN A 278 7.76 25.04 0.02
CA ASN A 278 8.68 24.32 0.91
C ASN A 278 9.19 23.04 0.26
N PHE A 279 8.33 22.28 -0.40
CA PHE A 279 8.73 21.09 -1.14
C PHE A 279 9.71 21.44 -2.28
N MET A 280 9.42 22.46 -3.08
CA MET A 280 10.29 22.89 -4.18
C MET A 280 11.62 23.44 -3.67
N GLY A 281 11.63 24.25 -2.62
CA GLY A 281 12.86 24.70 -1.98
C GLY A 281 13.73 23.53 -1.50
N ARG A 282 13.11 22.45 -1.00
CA ARG A 282 13.84 21.22 -0.66
C ARG A 282 14.37 20.47 -1.89
N VAL A 283 13.62 20.44 -2.99
CA VAL A 283 14.11 19.86 -4.25
C VAL A 283 15.34 20.62 -4.72
N GLU A 284 15.27 21.95 -4.78
CA GLU A 284 16.37 22.81 -5.20
C GLU A 284 17.60 22.70 -4.28
N ALA A 285 17.41 22.71 -2.96
CA ALA A 285 18.50 22.54 -2.00
C ALA A 285 19.25 21.21 -2.22
N ASN A 286 18.52 20.12 -2.47
CA ASN A 286 19.10 18.80 -2.73
C ASN A 286 19.75 18.68 -4.12
N GLN A 287 19.30 19.45 -5.10
CA GLN A 287 19.95 19.53 -6.41
C GLN A 287 21.28 20.25 -6.28
N ARG A 288 21.32 21.38 -5.55
CA ARG A 288 22.54 22.16 -5.30
C ARG A 288 23.56 21.38 -4.47
N SER A 289 23.12 20.56 -3.50
CA SER A 289 24.01 19.70 -2.70
C SER A 289 24.49 18.44 -3.44
N GLY A 290 23.97 18.16 -4.64
CA GLY A 290 24.24 16.91 -5.37
C GLY A 290 23.59 15.66 -4.76
N GLU A 291 22.90 15.78 -3.61
CA GLU A 291 22.24 14.69 -2.89
C GLU A 291 21.16 14.00 -3.75
N GLN A 292 20.50 14.75 -4.63
CA GLN A 292 19.50 14.19 -5.54
C GLN A 292 20.11 13.21 -6.55
N THR A 293 21.24 13.57 -7.15
CA THR A 293 21.96 12.72 -8.11
C THR A 293 22.63 11.57 -7.38
N ALA A 294 23.19 11.83 -6.19
CA ALA A 294 23.74 10.81 -5.31
C ALA A 294 22.67 9.74 -5.06
N ARG A 295 21.51 10.05 -4.47
CA ARG A 295 20.52 9.02 -4.08
C ARG A 295 19.97 8.16 -5.22
N LEU A 296 19.79 8.71 -6.43
CA LEU A 296 19.35 7.93 -7.59
C LEU A 296 20.45 6.99 -8.10
N LEU A 297 21.70 7.44 -8.04
CA LEU A 297 22.85 6.66 -8.46
C LEU A 297 23.47 5.85 -7.31
N THR A 298 23.09 6.06 -6.06
CA THR A 298 23.69 5.41 -4.88
C THR A 298 23.44 3.91 -4.94
N ASP A 299 22.23 3.48 -5.31
CA ASP A 299 21.94 2.06 -5.50
C ASP A 299 22.77 1.46 -6.64
N TYR A 300 22.84 2.14 -7.79
CA TYR A 300 23.67 1.71 -8.91
C TYR A 300 25.17 1.69 -8.56
N TRP A 301 25.64 2.68 -7.79
CA TRP A 301 27.00 2.79 -7.33
C TRP A 301 27.31 1.67 -6.34
N TYR A 302 26.42 1.35 -5.41
CA TYR A 302 26.58 0.19 -4.54
C TYR A 302 26.62 -1.10 -5.36
N LEU A 303 25.78 -1.25 -6.38
CA LEU A 303 25.79 -2.42 -7.25
C LEU A 303 27.11 -2.60 -8.02
N THR A 304 27.75 -1.51 -8.42
CA THR A 304 28.95 -1.53 -9.28
C THR A 304 30.26 -1.40 -8.52
N ASN A 305 30.27 -0.69 -7.40
CA ASN A 305 31.46 -0.32 -6.63
C ASN A 305 31.38 -0.75 -5.15
N GLY A 306 30.21 -1.22 -4.69
CA GLY A 306 30.02 -1.66 -3.32
C GLY A 306 30.91 -2.85 -3.00
N ARG A 307 31.77 -2.71 -1.99
CA ARG A 307 32.63 -3.78 -1.48
C ARG A 307 31.83 -4.79 -0.64
N PHE A 308 30.82 -5.41 -1.24
CA PHE A 308 30.05 -6.47 -0.60
C PHE A 308 30.96 -7.70 -0.45
N LYS A 309 31.40 -7.98 0.78
CA LYS A 309 32.17 -9.21 1.08
C LYS A 309 31.37 -10.48 0.86
N TYR A 310 30.04 -10.40 1.03
CA TYR A 310 29.11 -11.54 0.93
C TYR A 310 27.93 -11.21 0.00
N PRO A 311 28.17 -11.00 -1.31
CA PRO A 311 27.16 -10.47 -2.22
C PRO A 311 26.01 -11.44 -2.51
N ILE A 312 26.24 -12.77 -2.40
CA ILE A 312 25.25 -13.79 -2.74
C ILE A 312 24.25 -13.98 -1.59
N THR A 313 24.76 -14.17 -0.38
CA THR A 313 23.96 -14.54 0.80
C THR A 313 23.70 -13.38 1.75
N GLY A 314 24.50 -12.31 1.69
CA GLY A 314 24.48 -11.21 2.65
C GLY A 314 25.09 -11.58 4.00
N VAL A 315 24.93 -10.70 4.98
CA VAL A 315 25.50 -10.81 6.33
C VAL A 315 24.50 -11.32 7.38
N GLY A 316 23.25 -11.59 7.00
CA GLY A 316 22.19 -12.04 7.89
C GLY A 316 20.99 -11.09 7.87
N LEU A 317 19.79 -11.66 7.83
CA LEU A 317 18.53 -10.91 7.83
C LEU A 317 18.31 -10.14 9.13
N GLY A 318 17.70 -8.97 9.02
CA GLY A 318 17.39 -8.07 10.14
C GLY A 318 18.59 -7.31 10.72
N GLY A 319 19.81 -7.54 10.23
CA GLY A 319 21.04 -6.90 10.70
C GLY A 319 21.11 -5.37 10.52
N THR A 320 20.30 -4.82 9.63
CA THR A 320 20.17 -3.39 9.33
C THR A 320 18.82 -2.81 9.75
N TYR A 321 17.88 -3.66 10.20
CA TYR A 321 16.57 -3.18 10.66
C TYR A 321 16.71 -2.39 11.96
N GLN A 322 16.30 -1.11 11.93
CA GLN A 322 16.52 -0.14 13.02
C GLN A 322 16.02 -0.64 14.39
N GLY A 323 14.86 -1.30 14.43
CA GLY A 323 14.30 -1.85 15.67
C GLY A 323 15.12 -3.00 16.25
N ALA A 324 15.67 -3.87 15.39
CA ALA A 324 16.54 -4.97 15.85
C ALA A 324 17.89 -4.42 16.31
N THR A 325 18.47 -3.49 15.55
CA THR A 325 19.77 -2.89 15.89
C THR A 325 19.73 -2.09 17.19
N GLN A 326 18.61 -1.42 17.48
CA GLN A 326 18.42 -0.67 18.72
C GLN A 326 18.28 -1.59 19.94
N LEU A 327 17.65 -2.75 19.78
CA LEU A 327 17.41 -3.70 20.88
C LEU A 327 18.58 -4.63 21.15
N PHE A 328 19.29 -5.07 20.10
CA PHE A 328 20.26 -6.15 20.18
C PHE A 328 21.68 -5.77 19.73
N GLY A 329 21.90 -4.51 19.33
CA GLY A 329 23.17 -4.03 18.78
C GLY A 329 23.32 -4.30 17.28
N THR A 330 24.46 -3.94 16.69
CA THR A 330 24.73 -4.12 15.25
C THR A 330 25.94 -5.04 15.05
N SER A 331 25.87 -5.97 14.09
CA SER A 331 27.01 -6.86 13.83
C SER A 331 28.19 -6.10 13.21
N ARG A 332 29.42 -6.56 13.50
CA ARG A 332 30.64 -5.99 12.90
C ARG A 332 30.58 -6.01 11.37
N TYR A 333 30.02 -7.04 10.76
CA TYR A 333 29.92 -7.18 9.32
C TYR A 333 28.99 -6.15 8.67
N VAL A 334 27.93 -5.72 9.38
CA VAL A 334 27.08 -4.61 8.95
C VAL A 334 27.83 -3.28 9.11
N GLN A 335 28.53 -3.10 10.24
CA GLN A 335 29.30 -1.86 10.51
C GLN A 335 30.44 -1.64 9.51
N GLU A 336 31.12 -2.72 9.07
CA GLU A 336 32.19 -2.67 8.06
C GLU A 336 31.71 -2.10 6.72
N PHE A 337 30.42 -2.18 6.42
CA PHE A 337 29.84 -1.61 5.21
C PHE A 337 29.59 -0.09 5.33
N GLY A 338 29.46 0.43 6.55
CA GLY A 338 29.20 1.83 6.83
C GLY A 338 27.72 2.22 6.75
N TYR A 339 27.45 3.47 6.37
CA TYR A 339 26.10 4.03 6.38
C TYR A 339 25.28 3.56 5.17
N VAL A 340 24.21 2.82 5.44
CA VAL A 340 23.29 2.30 4.43
C VAL A 340 22.01 3.12 4.41
N GLU A 341 21.84 3.99 3.42
CA GLU A 341 20.65 4.86 3.35
C GLU A 341 19.47 4.21 2.64
N THR A 342 19.72 3.43 1.58
CA THR A 342 18.66 2.96 0.68
C THR A 342 18.12 1.58 1.07
N GLU A 343 16.82 1.37 0.86
CA GLU A 343 16.15 0.10 1.14
C GLU A 343 16.74 -1.06 0.33
N PHE A 344 17.08 -0.81 -0.94
CA PHE A 344 17.63 -1.82 -1.83
C PHE A 344 19.00 -2.30 -1.35
N SER A 345 19.90 -1.39 -0.98
CA SER A 345 21.22 -1.74 -0.46
C SER A 345 21.14 -2.48 0.88
N ARG A 346 20.15 -2.18 1.73
CA ARG A 346 19.88 -2.96 2.95
C ARG A 346 19.48 -4.40 2.64
N VAL A 347 18.56 -4.61 1.70
CA VAL A 347 18.15 -5.97 1.28
C VAL A 347 19.35 -6.75 0.73
N LEU A 348 20.16 -6.09 -0.10
CA LEU A 348 21.38 -6.68 -0.67
C LEU A 348 22.40 -7.02 0.43
N LEU A 349 22.63 -6.11 1.38
CA LEU A 349 23.58 -6.33 2.48
C LEU A 349 23.13 -7.49 3.37
N GLU A 350 21.86 -7.55 3.75
CA GLU A 350 21.36 -8.56 4.68
C GLU A 350 21.22 -9.95 4.06
N GLY A 351 20.55 -10.04 2.91
CA GLY A 351 20.16 -11.30 2.30
C GLY A 351 20.85 -11.63 0.98
N GLY A 352 21.70 -10.72 0.49
CA GLY A 352 22.39 -10.84 -0.77
C GLY A 352 21.47 -10.80 -1.99
N TRP A 353 22.07 -11.08 -3.14
CA TRP A 353 21.37 -11.22 -4.41
C TRP A 353 20.29 -12.30 -4.38
N LEU A 354 20.42 -13.32 -3.53
CA LEU A 354 19.42 -14.39 -3.46
C LEU A 354 18.07 -13.88 -2.94
N VAL A 355 18.05 -13.03 -1.91
CA VAL A 355 16.78 -12.42 -1.44
C VAL A 355 16.19 -11.50 -2.50
N ILE A 356 17.02 -10.71 -3.18
CA ILE A 356 16.56 -9.83 -4.27
C ILE A 356 15.92 -10.67 -5.38
N PHE A 357 16.59 -11.74 -5.81
CA PHE A 357 16.09 -12.66 -6.82
C PHE A 357 14.72 -13.24 -6.43
N PHE A 358 14.59 -13.76 -5.20
CA PHE A 358 13.29 -14.25 -4.71
C PHE A 358 12.23 -13.16 -4.72
N LYS A 359 12.54 -11.95 -4.24
CA LYS A 359 11.59 -10.83 -4.21
C LYS A 359 11.15 -10.39 -5.61
N LEU A 360 12.05 -10.36 -6.58
CA LEU A 360 11.71 -10.03 -7.96
C LEU A 360 10.78 -11.07 -8.58
N ILE A 361 11.05 -12.37 -8.35
CA ILE A 361 10.18 -13.46 -8.79
C ILE A 361 8.83 -13.40 -8.09
N LEU A 362 8.80 -13.26 -6.77
CA LEU A 362 7.56 -13.14 -6.01
C LEU A 362 6.75 -11.91 -6.46
N GLY A 363 7.41 -10.79 -6.74
CA GLY A 363 6.81 -9.59 -7.30
C GLY A 363 6.19 -9.86 -8.65
N LEU A 364 6.92 -10.52 -9.56
CA LEU A 364 6.41 -10.86 -10.90
C LEU A 364 5.19 -11.79 -10.82
N ILE A 365 5.26 -12.83 -9.99
CA ILE A 365 4.14 -13.77 -9.78
C ILE A 365 2.95 -13.01 -9.19
N MET A 366 3.18 -12.12 -8.21
CA MET A 366 2.12 -11.27 -7.65
C MET A 366 1.48 -10.43 -8.75
N ALA A 367 2.27 -9.75 -9.58
CA ALA A 367 1.76 -8.92 -10.67
C ALA A 367 0.90 -9.71 -11.66
N ILE A 368 1.31 -10.93 -12.01
CA ILE A 368 0.55 -11.83 -12.89
C ILE A 368 -0.79 -12.24 -12.25
N ASN A 369 -0.81 -12.45 -10.93
CA ASN A 369 -2.02 -12.85 -10.20
C ASN A 369 -3.00 -11.71 -9.93
N LEU A 370 -2.61 -10.44 -10.15
CA LEU A 370 -3.51 -9.29 -10.02
C LEU A 370 -4.64 -9.36 -11.06
N SER A 371 -5.87 -9.18 -10.57
CA SER A 371 -7.10 -9.13 -11.35
C SER A 371 -7.16 -7.92 -12.27
N PHE A 372 -6.48 -6.81 -11.96
CA PHE A 372 -6.30 -5.70 -12.88
C PHE A 372 -5.09 -5.91 -13.81
N GLY A 373 -5.19 -5.36 -15.02
CA GLY A 373 -4.19 -5.51 -16.08
C GLY A 373 -3.63 -4.16 -16.56
N GLY A 374 -2.92 -4.20 -17.68
CA GLY A 374 -2.40 -3.01 -18.35
C GLY A 374 -1.30 -2.29 -17.55
N PHE A 375 -1.24 -0.97 -17.70
CA PHE A 375 -0.22 -0.12 -17.07
C PHE A 375 -0.19 -0.27 -15.54
N MET A 376 -1.35 -0.27 -14.89
CA MET A 376 -1.41 -0.29 -13.42
C MET A 376 -0.85 -1.56 -12.79
N ARG A 377 -0.95 -2.71 -13.47
CA ARG A 377 -0.31 -3.95 -13.01
C ARG A 377 1.20 -3.78 -12.90
N TRP A 378 1.81 -3.22 -13.93
CA TRP A 378 3.26 -3.00 -13.99
C TRP A 378 3.71 -1.84 -13.11
N ALA A 379 2.88 -0.81 -12.94
CA ALA A 379 3.14 0.26 -11.99
C ALA A 379 3.19 -0.27 -10.54
N VAL A 380 2.24 -1.12 -10.14
CA VAL A 380 2.25 -1.77 -8.83
C VAL A 380 3.47 -2.68 -8.68
N TRP A 381 3.78 -3.50 -9.69
CA TRP A 381 4.98 -4.33 -9.70
C TRP A 381 6.26 -3.50 -9.53
N PHE A 382 6.38 -2.39 -10.26
CA PHE A 382 7.53 -1.49 -10.20
C PHE A 382 7.68 -0.86 -8.82
N VAL A 383 6.58 -0.39 -8.21
CA VAL A 383 6.61 0.14 -6.84
C VAL A 383 7.04 -0.93 -5.84
N VAL A 384 6.51 -2.15 -5.96
CA VAL A 384 6.84 -3.29 -5.09
C VAL A 384 8.31 -3.73 -5.23
N ALA A 385 8.82 -3.76 -6.46
CA ALA A 385 10.16 -4.26 -6.76
C ALA A 385 11.26 -3.21 -6.51
N PHE A 386 10.99 -1.95 -6.87
CA PHE A 386 12.02 -0.90 -6.93
C PHE A 386 11.65 0.37 -6.16
N GLY A 387 10.39 0.82 -6.24
CA GLY A 387 9.97 2.08 -5.62
C GLY A 387 9.97 2.05 -4.09
N GLN A 388 9.62 0.91 -3.52
CA GLN A 388 9.62 0.61 -2.10
C GLN A 388 10.02 -0.86 -1.96
N PRO A 389 11.33 -1.21 -2.00
CA PRO A 389 11.76 -2.57 -1.71
C PRO A 389 11.15 -2.94 -0.37
N ILE A 390 10.20 -3.88 -0.37
CA ILE A 390 9.01 -3.95 0.51
C ILE A 390 9.26 -4.20 2.01
N VAL A 391 10.45 -3.93 2.51
CA VAL A 391 11.00 -4.72 3.59
C VAL A 391 11.29 -3.88 4.82
N TYR A 392 12.05 -2.78 4.82
CA TYR A 392 12.42 -2.18 6.12
C TYR A 392 11.41 -1.23 6.73
N ASN A 393 10.37 -0.85 5.99
CA ASN A 393 9.28 -0.05 6.54
C ASN A 393 7.99 -0.89 6.66
N PRO A 394 7.67 -1.42 7.86
CA PRO A 394 6.43 -2.15 8.11
C PRO A 394 5.17 -1.38 7.70
N HIS A 395 5.19 -0.04 7.70
CA HIS A 395 4.06 0.75 7.22
C HIS A 395 3.93 0.68 5.70
N ASN A 396 5.05 0.76 4.95
CA ASN A 396 5.02 0.57 3.49
C ASN A 396 4.47 -0.80 3.13
N ALA A 397 4.98 -1.85 3.77
CA ALA A 397 4.51 -3.22 3.59
C ALA A 397 3.01 -3.33 3.90
N ALA A 398 2.55 -2.84 5.05
CA ALA A 398 1.16 -2.92 5.45
C ALA A 398 0.23 -2.14 4.51
N PHE A 399 0.49 -0.85 4.26
CA PHE A 399 -0.39 -0.01 3.46
C PHE A 399 -0.44 -0.40 1.99
N LEU A 400 0.70 -0.83 1.42
CA LEU A 400 0.72 -1.32 0.05
C LEU A 400 -0.02 -2.66 -0.07
N LEU A 401 0.15 -3.58 0.89
CA LEU A 401 -0.61 -4.83 0.96
C LEU A 401 -2.12 -4.54 1.03
N LEU A 402 -2.54 -3.68 1.97
CA LEU A 402 -3.94 -3.32 2.16
C LEU A 402 -4.52 -2.65 0.91
N GLY A 403 -3.80 -1.70 0.31
CA GLY A 403 -4.24 -1.00 -0.89
C GLY A 403 -4.39 -1.92 -2.10
N ILE A 404 -3.44 -2.84 -2.31
CA ILE A 404 -3.52 -3.84 -3.38
C ILE A 404 -4.71 -4.76 -3.15
N ILE A 405 -4.89 -5.31 -1.94
CA ILE A 405 -6.02 -6.17 -1.60
C ILE A 405 -7.36 -5.46 -1.85
N LEU A 406 -7.47 -4.20 -1.43
CA LEU A 406 -8.68 -3.40 -1.59
C LEU A 406 -9.08 -3.28 -3.06
N VAL A 407 -8.17 -2.81 -3.92
CA VAL A 407 -8.43 -2.61 -5.35
C VAL A 407 -8.64 -3.94 -6.06
N ASP A 408 -7.72 -4.89 -5.85
CA ASP A 408 -7.75 -6.19 -6.52
C ASP A 408 -9.05 -6.93 -6.22
N ASN A 409 -9.52 -6.88 -4.96
CA ASN A 409 -10.72 -7.59 -4.57
C ASN A 409 -11.96 -7.00 -5.24
N ILE A 410 -12.06 -5.67 -5.28
CA ILE A 410 -13.18 -4.97 -5.92
C ILE A 410 -13.24 -5.32 -7.41
N ILE A 411 -12.10 -5.26 -8.12
CA ILE A 411 -12.03 -5.54 -9.55
C ILE A 411 -12.31 -7.02 -9.83
N TRP A 412 -11.76 -7.93 -9.03
CA TRP A 412 -12.02 -9.36 -9.16
C TRP A 412 -13.51 -9.70 -8.96
N ARG A 413 -14.15 -9.14 -7.92
CA ARG A 413 -15.59 -9.33 -7.69
C ARG A 413 -16.43 -8.82 -8.86
N GLN A 414 -16.12 -7.63 -9.37
CA GLN A 414 -16.78 -7.07 -10.55
C GLN A 414 -16.61 -7.93 -11.81
N LYS A 415 -15.49 -8.64 -11.96
CA LYS A 415 -15.31 -9.61 -13.06
C LYS A 415 -16.20 -10.84 -12.88
N ILE A 416 -16.31 -11.37 -11.66
CA ILE A 416 -17.19 -12.50 -11.35
C ILE A 416 -18.67 -12.12 -11.54
N GLU A 417 -19.09 -10.98 -10.99
CA GLU A 417 -20.46 -10.47 -11.10
C GLU A 417 -20.87 -10.30 -12.57
N ARG A 418 -19.99 -9.72 -13.41
CA ARG A 418 -20.24 -9.59 -14.86
C ARG A 418 -20.31 -10.94 -15.57
N LYS A 419 -19.44 -11.89 -15.23
CA LYS A 419 -19.47 -13.23 -15.82
C LYS A 419 -20.78 -13.94 -15.49
N HIS A 420 -21.23 -13.86 -14.23
CA HIS A 420 -22.49 -14.45 -13.81
C HIS A 420 -23.71 -13.81 -14.48
N GLN A 421 -23.74 -12.47 -14.58
CA GLN A 421 -24.80 -11.76 -15.31
C GLN A 421 -24.86 -12.17 -16.79
N TRP A 422 -23.71 -12.38 -17.41
CA TRP A 422 -23.63 -12.85 -18.79
C TRP A 422 -24.16 -14.29 -18.93
N GLU A 423 -23.79 -15.19 -18.02
CA GLU A 423 -24.30 -16.57 -18.00
C GLU A 423 -25.82 -16.60 -17.82
N GLN A 424 -26.37 -15.80 -16.90
CA GLN A 424 -27.82 -15.66 -16.71
C GLN A 424 -28.52 -15.11 -17.95
N TYR A 425 -27.91 -14.13 -18.62
CA TYR A 425 -28.43 -13.58 -19.87
C TYR A 425 -28.46 -14.62 -21.01
N GLN A 426 -27.43 -15.47 -21.12
CA GLN A 426 -27.41 -16.55 -22.12
C GLN A 426 -28.51 -17.58 -21.86
N ILE A 427 -28.71 -17.97 -20.60
CA ILE A 427 -29.79 -18.89 -20.20
C ILE A 427 -31.15 -18.30 -20.56
N ALA A 428 -31.43 -17.05 -20.15
CA ALA A 428 -32.69 -16.38 -20.45
C ALA A 428 -32.94 -16.23 -21.97
N ARG A 429 -31.87 -16.01 -22.76
CA ARG A 429 -31.96 -15.93 -24.22
C ARG A 429 -32.28 -17.29 -24.85
N GLN A 430 -31.73 -18.38 -24.33
CA GLN A 430 -32.04 -19.74 -24.79
C GLN A 430 -33.49 -20.11 -24.48
N GLU A 431 -33.97 -19.86 -23.26
CA GLU A 431 -35.36 -20.10 -22.85
C GLU A 431 -36.37 -19.32 -23.71
N ALA A 432 -36.06 -18.06 -24.03
CA ALA A 432 -36.89 -17.24 -24.93
C ALA A 432 -36.93 -17.76 -26.37
N ALA A 433 -35.80 -18.27 -26.89
CA ALA A 433 -35.72 -18.86 -28.22
C ALA A 433 -36.52 -20.17 -28.31
N GLU A 434 -36.46 -21.01 -27.27
CA GLU A 434 -37.23 -22.25 -27.17
C GLU A 434 -38.73 -21.98 -27.08
N THR A 435 -39.14 -20.96 -26.32
CA THR A 435 -40.56 -20.54 -26.23
C THR A 435 -41.07 -20.04 -27.58
N THR A 436 -40.30 -19.20 -28.27
CA THR A 436 -40.68 -18.68 -29.60
C THR A 436 -40.76 -19.81 -30.64
N ALA A 437 -39.87 -20.81 -30.55
CA ALA A 437 -39.90 -21.98 -31.43
C ALA A 437 -41.09 -22.90 -31.15
N ALA A 438 -41.49 -23.05 -29.88
CA ALA A 438 -42.69 -23.79 -29.49
C ALA A 438 -43.96 -23.10 -30.00
N ASP A 439 -44.05 -21.78 -29.87
CA ASP A 439 -45.19 -20.99 -30.38
C ASP A 439 -45.25 -20.96 -31.92
N ALA A 440 -44.12 -21.18 -32.60
CA ALA A 440 -44.03 -21.25 -34.05
C ALA A 440 -44.29 -22.65 -34.64
N GLN A 441 -44.50 -23.69 -33.82
CA GLN A 441 -44.93 -24.99 -34.33
C GLN A 441 -46.37 -24.88 -34.87
N PRO A 442 -46.61 -25.16 -36.16
CA PRO A 442 -47.96 -25.12 -36.70
C PRO A 442 -48.83 -26.11 -35.94
N ALA A 443 -50.06 -25.69 -35.59
CA ALA A 443 -51.03 -26.54 -34.93
C ALA A 443 -51.09 -27.92 -35.64
N PRO A 444 -51.08 -29.04 -34.90
CA PRO A 444 -51.14 -30.35 -35.50
C PRO A 444 -52.35 -30.38 -36.44
N ILE A 445 -52.10 -30.59 -37.72
CA ILE A 445 -53.15 -30.75 -38.72
C ILE A 445 -54.00 -31.91 -38.22
N ALA A 446 -55.22 -31.62 -37.77
CA ALA A 446 -56.16 -32.63 -37.35
C ALA A 446 -56.45 -33.50 -38.58
N ILE A 447 -55.79 -34.66 -38.65
CA ILE A 447 -56.12 -35.69 -39.63
C ILE A 447 -57.48 -36.23 -39.18
N GLY A 448 -58.54 -35.67 -39.74
CA GLY A 448 -59.89 -36.18 -39.58
C GLY A 448 -59.91 -37.62 -40.08
N THR A 449 -60.03 -38.58 -39.17
CA THR A 449 -60.37 -39.95 -39.49
C THR A 449 -61.84 -39.96 -39.91
N THR A 450 -62.11 -39.89 -41.22
CA THR A 450 -63.40 -40.28 -41.77
C THR A 450 -63.51 -41.80 -41.69
N SER A 451 -64.31 -42.27 -40.74
CA SER A 451 -64.83 -43.64 -40.67
C SER A 451 -66.33 -43.62 -40.89
#